data_AF-A0A2H3CWN8-F1
#
_entry.id   AF-A0A2H3CWN8-F1
#
_cell.length_a   1.000
_cell.length_b   1.000
_cell.length_c   1.000
_cell.angle_alpha   90.00
_cell.angle_beta   90.00
_cell.angle_gamma   90.00
#
_symmetry.space_group_name_H-M   'P 1'
#
loop_
_entity.id
_entity.type
_entity.pdbx_description
1 polymer ?
#
loop_
_entity_poly.entity_id
_entity_poly.type
_entity_poly.pdbx_seq_one_letter_code
_entity_poly.pdbx_strand_id
1 'polypeptide(L)'
;LQSCLLKLLTLLIDHRLSEWMDDVDALPDSQNGFRAHNRTHNNSFILRTAIDRAHAHGKILYVAFVDLENAFPSTDLATLWIKLQELGVGGPMFD
;
A
#
# COMPACT_ATOMS: atom_id res chain seq x y z
N LEU A 1 2.31 -2.64 -25.06
CA LEU A 1 2.55 -4.05 -24.65
C LEU A 1 3.94 -4.10 -24.00
N GLN A 2 4.08 -4.48 -22.74
CA GLN A 2 5.41 -4.72 -22.15
C GLN A 2 5.97 -6.08 -22.60
N SER A 3 7.28 -6.15 -22.83
CA SER A 3 7.99 -7.40 -23.11
C SER A 3 7.83 -8.40 -21.95
N CYS A 4 7.75 -9.70 -22.26
CA CYS A 4 7.71 -10.77 -21.25
C CYS A 4 8.93 -10.70 -20.31
N LEU A 5 10.10 -10.37 -20.86
CA LEU A 5 11.32 -10.20 -20.07
C LEU A 5 11.17 -9.06 -19.05
N LEU A 6 10.59 -7.93 -19.47
CA LEU A 6 10.37 -6.81 -18.58
C LEU A 6 9.39 -7.16 -17.46
N LYS A 7 8.28 -7.84 -17.78
CA LYS A 7 7.30 -8.30 -16.78
C LYS A 7 7.93 -9.25 -15.76
N LEU A 8 8.76 -10.17 -16.24
CA LEU A 8 9.48 -11.10 -15.36
C LEU A 8 10.42 -10.35 -14.43
N LEU A 9 11.19 -9.40 -14.95
CA LEU A 9 12.09 -8.57 -14.15
C LEU A 9 11.31 -7.76 -13.09
N THR A 10 10.23 -7.09 -13.48
CA THR A 10 9.42 -6.31 -12.53
C THR A 10 8.77 -7.19 -11.47
N LEU A 11 8.40 -8.43 -11.81
CA LEU A 11 7.84 -9.39 -10.85
C LEU A 11 8.90 -9.87 -9.85
N LEU A 12 10.15 -10.06 -10.28
CA LEU A 12 11.25 -10.39 -9.36
C LEU A 12 11.55 -9.24 -8.39
N ILE A 13 11.50 -8.00 -8.87
CA ILE A 13 11.66 -6.80 -8.04
C ILE A 13 10.51 -6.68 -7.04
N ASP A 14 9.27 -6.82 -7.50
CA ASP A 14 8.05 -6.77 -6.69
C ASP A 14 8.05 -7.81 -5.56
N HIS A 15 8.44 -9.05 -5.88
CA HIS A 15 8.51 -10.12 -4.90
C HIS A 15 9.50 -9.81 -3.78
N ARG A 16 10.72 -9.37 -4.13
CA ARG A 16 11.75 -9.01 -3.14
C ARG A 16 11.36 -7.82 -2.27
N LEU A 17 10.78 -6.79 -2.87
CA LEU A 17 10.28 -5.64 -2.12
C LEU A 17 9.14 -6.03 -1.20
N SER A 18 8.25 -6.92 -1.64
CA SER A 18 7.14 -7.40 -0.82
C SER A 18 7.62 -8.20 0.40
N GLU A 19 8.57 -9.12 0.21
CA GLU A 19 9.18 -9.87 1.31
C GLU A 19 9.85 -8.92 2.31
N TRP A 20 10.66 -7.97 1.81
CA TRP A 20 11.29 -6.96 2.67
C TRP A 20 10.27 -6.12 3.43
N MET A 21 9.19 -5.65 2.77
CA MET A 21 8.15 -4.86 3.42
C MET A 21 7.46 -5.62 4.56
N ASP A 22 7.24 -6.92 4.39
CA ASP A 22 6.64 -7.78 5.43
C ASP A 22 7.63 -8.04 6.58
N ASP A 23 8.92 -8.26 6.28
CA ASP A 23 9.96 -8.51 7.29
C ASP A 23 10.18 -7.31 8.24
N VAL A 24 10.09 -6.08 7.72
CA VAL A 24 10.29 -4.86 8.51
C VAL A 24 9.00 -4.20 8.99
N ASP A 25 7.85 -4.82 8.70
CA ASP A 25 6.51 -4.27 8.95
C ASP A 25 6.36 -2.83 8.41
N ALA A 26 6.80 -2.62 7.16
CA ALA A 26 6.90 -1.29 6.55
C ALA A 26 5.53 -0.61 6.33
N LEU A 27 4.45 -1.38 6.24
CA LEU A 27 3.12 -0.89 5.95
C LEU A 27 2.17 -1.13 7.13
N PRO A 28 1.39 -0.12 7.54
CA PRO A 28 0.44 -0.28 8.64
C PRO A 28 -0.68 -1.27 8.27
N ASP A 29 -1.26 -1.93 9.27
CA ASP A 29 -2.39 -2.86 9.11
C ASP A 29 -3.64 -2.27 8.41
N SER A 30 -3.78 -0.94 8.45
CA SER A 30 -4.85 -0.25 7.73
C SER A 30 -4.68 -0.31 6.20
N GLN A 31 -3.47 -0.53 5.70
CA GLN A 31 -3.17 -0.59 4.28
C GLN A 31 -3.50 -1.98 3.71
N ASN A 32 -4.62 -2.05 3.00
CA ASN A 32 -5.12 -3.29 2.41
C ASN A 32 -4.82 -3.43 0.91
N GLY A 33 -4.72 -2.31 0.19
CA GLY A 33 -4.51 -2.31 -1.27
C GLY A 33 -3.13 -2.86 -1.64
N PHE A 34 -3.07 -3.67 -2.70
CA PHE A 34 -1.85 -4.24 -3.26
C PHE A 34 -1.00 -5.08 -2.28
N ARG A 35 -1.59 -5.54 -1.16
CA ARG A 35 -0.91 -6.39 -0.18
C ARG A 35 -1.40 -7.82 -0.29
N ALA A 36 -0.48 -8.78 -0.24
CA ALA A 36 -0.83 -10.20 -0.22
C ALA A 36 -1.76 -10.51 0.95
N HIS A 37 -2.65 -11.49 0.76
CA HIS A 37 -3.65 -11.94 1.74
C HIS A 37 -4.69 -10.90 2.21
N ASN A 38 -4.58 -9.63 1.77
CA ASN A 38 -5.57 -8.60 2.03
C ASN A 38 -6.60 -8.54 0.91
N ARG A 39 -7.83 -8.15 1.24
CA ARG A 39 -8.94 -8.08 0.26
C ARG A 39 -9.69 -6.77 0.39
N THR A 40 -10.30 -6.35 -0.72
CA THR A 40 -11.07 -5.11 -0.81
C THR A 40 -12.23 -5.03 0.19
N HIS A 41 -12.82 -6.17 0.56
CA HIS A 41 -13.94 -6.23 1.50
C HIS A 41 -13.53 -5.98 2.96
N ASN A 42 -12.23 -6.03 3.31
CA ASN A 42 -11.76 -5.73 4.66
C ASN A 42 -12.13 -4.29 5.04
N ASN A 43 -11.81 -3.33 4.16
CA ASN A 43 -12.07 -1.91 4.40
C ASN A 43 -13.57 -1.59 4.51
N SER A 44 -14.41 -2.22 3.68
CA SER A 44 -15.87 -2.01 3.76
C SER A 44 -16.46 -2.63 5.03
N PHE A 45 -15.95 -3.77 5.47
CA PHE A 45 -16.32 -4.38 6.75
C PHE A 45 -15.92 -3.51 7.95
N ILE A 46 -14.70 -2.96 7.95
CA ILE A 46 -14.23 -2.05 9.00
C ILE A 46 -15.13 -0.81 9.08
N LEU A 47 -15.42 -0.18 7.93
CA LEU A 47 -16.31 0.99 7.89
C LEU A 47 -17.72 0.64 8.40
N ARG A 48 -18.27 -0.50 7.97
CA ARG A 48 -19.58 -0.97 8.45
C ARG A 48 -19.59 -1.16 9.96
N THR A 49 -18.56 -1.80 10.51
CA THR A 49 -18.42 -2.02 11.95
C THR A 49 -18.32 -0.69 12.71
N ALA A 50 -17.62 0.30 12.16
CA ALA A 50 -17.53 1.63 12.75
C ALA A 50 -18.90 2.34 12.77
N ILE A 51 -19.67 2.25 11.68
CA ILE A 51 -21.03 2.79 11.58
C ILE A 51 -21.94 2.14 12.63
N ASP A 52 -21.95 0.82 12.71
CA ASP A 52 -22.80 0.07 13.64
C ASP A 52 -22.45 0.41 15.10
N ARG A 53 -21.16 0.56 15.42
CA ARG A 53 -20.69 0.97 16.76
C ARG A 53 -21.09 2.40 17.11
N ALA A 54 -20.98 3.34 16.18
CA ALA A 54 -21.37 4.72 16.40
C ALA A 54 -22.87 4.84 16.67
N HIS A 55 -23.67 4.13 15.86
CA HIS A 55 -25.12 4.06 16.02
C HIS A 55 -25.52 3.46 17.37
N ALA A 56 -24.90 2.34 17.78
CA ALA A 56 -25.18 1.69 19.07
C ALA A 56 -24.89 2.59 20.29
N HIS A 57 -23.95 3.53 20.16
CA HIS A 57 -23.60 4.47 21.23
C HIS A 57 -24.26 5.84 21.10
N GLY A 58 -25.16 6.03 20.13
CA GLY A 58 -25.79 7.34 19.87
C GLY A 58 -24.79 8.43 19.49
N LYS A 59 -23.65 8.06 18.88
CA LYS A 59 -22.60 8.98 18.43
C LYS A 59 -22.67 9.20 16.94
N ILE A 60 -22.30 10.40 16.50
CA ILE A 60 -22.13 10.72 15.07
C ILE A 60 -20.75 10.25 14.62
N LEU A 61 -20.70 9.51 13.52
CA LEU A 61 -19.47 9.14 12.83
C LEU A 61 -19.26 10.07 11.63
N TYR A 62 -18.15 10.79 11.62
CA TYR A 62 -17.72 11.58 10.47
C TYR A 62 -16.72 10.77 9.63
N VAL A 63 -16.89 10.77 8.31
CA VAL A 63 -16.07 9.99 7.36
C VAL A 63 -15.68 10.89 6.19
N ALA A 64 -14.42 10.80 5.76
CA ALA A 64 -13.93 11.44 4.55
C ALA A 64 -13.46 10.38 3.55
N PHE A 65 -13.90 10.52 2.30
CA PHE A 65 -13.41 9.71 1.18
C PHE A 65 -12.42 10.57 0.40
N VAL A 66 -11.14 10.28 0.56
CA VAL A 66 -10.05 11.00 -0.10
C VAL A 66 -9.52 10.13 -1.24
N ASP A 67 -9.44 10.70 -2.43
CA ASP A 67 -8.88 10.05 -3.62
C ASP A 67 -7.79 10.94 -4.21
N LEU A 68 -6.71 10.32 -4.68
CA LEU A 68 -5.56 11.04 -5.24
C LEU A 68 -5.65 11.05 -6.76
N GLU A 69 -5.67 12.25 -7.35
CA GLU A 69 -5.66 12.39 -8.80
C GLU A 69 -4.30 11.93 -9.38
N ASN A 70 -4.34 11.04 -10.37
CA ASN A 70 -3.17 10.59 -11.14
C ASN A 70 -1.99 10.11 -10.28
N ALA A 71 -2.25 9.39 -9.18
CA ALA A 71 -1.24 9.03 -8.18
C ALA A 71 0.08 8.46 -8.75
N PHE A 72 0.03 7.59 -9.77
CA PHE A 72 1.27 7.04 -10.37
C PHE A 72 2.04 8.08 -11.18
N PRO A 73 1.46 8.78 -12.18
CA PRO A 73 2.16 9.85 -12.88
C PRO A 73 2.58 11.05 -12.00
N SER A 74 1.83 11.35 -10.94
CA SER A 74 2.06 12.54 -10.10
C SER A 74 3.04 12.31 -8.94
N THR A 75 3.47 11.06 -8.71
CA THR A 75 4.43 10.74 -7.66
C THR A 75 5.81 11.28 -8.01
N ASP A 76 6.39 12.08 -7.10
CA ASP A 76 7.79 12.52 -7.20
C ASP A 76 8.74 11.34 -6.92
N LEU A 77 9.36 10.82 -7.98
CA LEU A 77 10.20 9.64 -7.89
C LEU A 77 11.47 9.87 -7.05
N ALA A 78 12.03 11.07 -7.08
CA ALA A 78 13.22 11.38 -6.28
C ALA A 78 12.94 11.24 -4.78
N THR A 79 11.85 11.84 -4.31
CA THR A 79 11.40 11.71 -2.91
C THR A 79 11.04 10.27 -2.57
N LEU A 80 10.39 9.53 -3.47
CA LEU A 80 10.08 8.12 -3.25
C LEU A 80 11.35 7.29 -3.02
N TRP A 81 12.37 7.46 -3.86
CA TRP A 81 13.63 6.73 -3.72
C TRP A 81 14.38 7.08 -2.44
N ILE A 82 14.43 8.36 -2.07
CA ILE A 82 15.03 8.79 -0.80
C ILE A 82 14.32 8.11 0.38
N LYS A 83 12.98 8.11 0.40
CA LYS A 83 12.20 7.44 1.44
C LYS A 83 12.48 5.93 1.52
N LEU A 84 12.55 5.25 0.37
CA LEU A 84 12.85 3.82 0.32
C LEU A 84 14.26 3.54 0.87
N GLN A 85 15.25 4.36 0.48
CA GLN A 85 16.61 4.25 0.99
C GLN A 85 16.68 4.49 2.50
N GLU A 86 15.99 5.52 3.01
CA GLU A 86 15.91 5.82 4.45
C GLU A 86 15.23 4.70 5.25
N LEU A 87 14.26 4.00 4.65
CA LEU A 87 13.63 2.82 5.24
C LEU A 87 14.54 1.58 5.20
N GLY A 88 15.63 1.60 4.44
CA GLY A 88 16.61 0.52 4.36
C GLY A 88 16.56 -0.32 3.08
N VAL A 89 15.84 0.13 2.05
CA VAL A 89 15.89 -0.49 0.71
C VAL A 89 17.24 -0.15 0.05
N GLY A 90 18.00 -1.19 -0.30
CA GLY A 90 19.30 -1.06 -0.95
C GLY A 90 19.86 -2.41 -1.41
N GLY A 91 21.12 -2.47 -1.85
CA GLY A 91 21.81 -3.69 -2.26
C GLY A 91 21.94 -3.84 -3.78
N PRO A 92 22.45 -4.99 -4.30
CA PRO A 92 22.94 -5.14 -5.68
C PRO A 92 21.92 -4.93 -6.82
N MET A 93 20.65 -4.74 -6.48
CA MET A 93 19.57 -4.43 -7.42
C MET A 93 19.36 -2.91 -7.56
N PHE A 94 19.79 -2.15 -6.56
CA PHE A 94 19.63 -0.70 -6.44
C PHE A 94 20.97 0.05 -6.47
N ASP A 95 22.08 -0.61 -6.07
CA ASP A 95 23.48 -0.16 -6.18
C ASP A 95 24.09 -0.52 -7.56
#